data_AF-A0A810QCR7-F1
#
_entry.id   AF-A0A810QCR7-F1
#
_cell.length_a   1.000
_cell.length_b   1.000
_cell.length_c   1.000
_cell.angle_alpha   90.00
_cell.angle_beta   90.00
_cell.angle_gamma   90.00
#
_symmetry.space_group_name_H-M   'P 1'
#
loop_
_entity.id
_entity.type
_entity.pdbx_description
1 polymer ?
#
loop_
_entity_poly.entity_id
_entity_poly.type
_entity_poly.pdbx_seq_one_letter_code
_entity_poly.pdbx_strand_id
1 'polypeptide(L)'
;MSNEKCIIDPQRDCLGLQKADMLEKQITELRESARGTHKEMFDRIRELEKVEAARNEQYNNIMKKLDKLIEWQETEQQKPGRQWSDIKSKVVVAVLSSILTAAALAVLSLIVP
;
A
#
# COMPACT_ATOMS: atom_id res chain seq x y z
N MET A 1 1.84 46.60 42.76
CA MET A 1 2.61 45.86 43.79
C MET A 1 1.68 45.65 44.97
N SER A 2 0.89 44.58 44.92
CA SER A 2 -0.29 44.38 45.76
C SER A 2 0.05 43.53 46.98
N ASN A 3 0.01 44.18 48.14
CA ASN A 3 -0.17 43.63 49.49
C ASN A 3 0.71 42.42 49.86
N GLU A 4 1.93 42.72 50.30
CA GLU A 4 2.92 41.75 50.81
C GLU A 4 2.60 41.25 52.24
N LYS A 5 1.49 41.71 52.84
CA LYS A 5 1.07 41.35 54.21
C LYS A 5 -0.22 40.54 54.23
N CYS A 6 -0.24 39.54 55.10
CA CYS A 6 -1.38 38.63 55.23
C CYS A 6 -2.53 39.27 55.99
N ILE A 7 -3.74 39.18 55.44
CA ILE A 7 -4.98 39.69 56.03
C ILE A 7 -5.22 39.13 57.45
N ILE A 8 -4.69 37.93 57.75
CA ILE A 8 -4.88 37.21 59.01
C ILE A 8 -3.78 37.49 60.05
N ASP A 9 -2.56 37.86 59.63
CA ASP A 9 -1.45 38.24 60.52
C ASP A 9 -0.42 39.13 59.77
N PRO A 10 -0.31 40.43 60.09
CA PRO A 10 0.57 41.38 59.38
C PRO A 10 2.07 41.25 59.68
N GLN A 11 2.47 40.40 60.64
CA GLN A 11 3.87 40.19 61.05
C GLN A 11 4.54 39.01 60.33
N ARG A 12 3.78 38.19 59.61
CA ARG A 12 4.28 37.01 58.90
C ARG A 12 4.13 37.20 57.40
N ASP A 13 5.20 36.89 56.67
CA ASP A 13 5.17 36.89 55.21
C ASP A 13 4.15 35.86 54.70
N CYS A 14 3.38 36.25 53.68
CA CYS A 14 2.38 35.37 53.09
C CYS A 14 3.01 34.25 52.25
N LEU A 15 3.26 33.12 52.90
CA LEU A 15 3.69 31.88 52.22
C LEU A 15 2.75 31.47 51.07
N GLY A 16 1.46 31.77 51.17
CA GLY A 16 0.48 31.47 50.11
C GLY A 16 0.67 32.33 48.86
N LEU A 17 1.07 33.59 49.01
CA LEU A 17 1.22 34.54 47.91
C LEU A 17 2.50 34.27 47.11
N GLN A 18 3.59 33.92 47.81
CA GLN A 18 4.83 33.46 47.18
C GLN A 18 4.63 32.16 46.39
N LYS A 19 3.86 31.21 46.93
CA LYS A 19 3.51 29.98 46.21
C LYS A 19 2.63 30.25 44.99
N ALA A 20 1.69 31.21 45.09
CA ALA A 20 0.85 31.60 43.96
C ALA A 20 1.66 32.26 42.83
N ASP A 21 2.59 33.18 43.14
CA ASP A 21 3.48 33.80 42.16
C ASP A 21 4.40 32.76 41.48
N MET A 22 4.93 31.81 42.25
CA MET A 22 5.70 30.69 41.69
C MET A 22 4.84 29.81 40.76
N LEU A 23 3.59 29.56 41.13
CA LEU A 23 2.67 28.76 40.33
C LEU A 23 2.28 29.47 39.03
N GLU A 24 2.04 30.79 39.06
CA GLU A 24 1.76 31.58 37.86
C GLU A 24 2.93 31.55 36.86
N LYS A 25 4.18 31.65 37.35
CA LYS A 25 5.38 31.51 36.52
C LYS A 25 5.45 30.12 35.86
N GLN A 26 5.27 29.06 36.64
CA GLN A 26 5.28 27.69 36.11
C GLN A 26 4.16 27.44 35.09
N ILE A 27 2.96 27.98 35.33
CA ILE A 27 1.84 27.87 34.38
C ILE A 27 2.16 28.61 33.07
N THR A 28 2.79 29.77 33.15
CA THR A 28 3.14 30.57 31.97
C THR A 28 4.18 29.85 31.11
N GLU A 29 5.25 29.34 31.73
CA GLU A 29 6.27 28.53 31.07
C GLU A 29 5.69 27.24 30.45
N LEU A 30 4.83 26.53 31.19
CA LEU A 30 4.17 25.32 30.69
C LEU A 30 3.25 25.64 29.50
N ARG A 31 2.53 26.78 29.54
CA ARG A 31 1.63 27.20 28.47
C ARG A 31 2.40 27.59 27.20
N GLU A 32 3.54 28.24 27.34
CA GLU A 32 4.41 28.56 26.21
C GLU A 32 5.04 27.31 25.60
N SER A 33 5.56 26.41 26.43
CA SER A 33 6.09 25.12 26.00
C SER A 33 5.02 24.29 25.29
N ALA A 34 3.83 24.15 25.88
CA ALA A 34 2.73 23.38 25.31
C ALA A 34 2.24 23.94 23.97
N ARG A 35 2.23 25.27 23.80
CA ARG A 35 1.90 25.92 22.51
C ARG A 35 2.92 25.58 21.42
N GLY A 36 4.21 25.56 21.77
CA GLY A 36 5.28 25.12 20.87
C GLY A 36 5.11 23.66 20.46
N THR A 37 4.92 22.76 21.44
CA THR A 37 4.80 21.32 21.18
C THR A 37 3.53 20.96 20.40
N HIS A 38 2.40 21.64 20.68
CA HIS A 38 1.16 21.40 19.93
C HIS A 38 1.31 21.82 18.46
N LYS A 39 2.00 22.92 18.17
CA LYS A 39 2.23 23.37 16.79
C LYS A 39 3.00 22.32 15.99
N GLU A 40 4.10 21.81 16.56
CA GLU A 40 4.90 20.76 15.92
C GLU A 40 4.11 19.47 15.72
N MET A 41 3.30 19.07 16.70
CA MET A 41 2.43 17.90 16.59
C MET A 41 1.39 18.06 15.46
N PHE A 42 0.73 19.21 15.35
CA PHE A 42 -0.24 19.46 14.28
C PHE A 42 0.42 19.57 12.90
N ASP A 43 1.61 20.14 12.80
CA ASP A 43 2.36 20.18 11.54
C ASP A 43 2.74 18.77 11.07
N ARG A 44 3.20 17.89 11.99
CA ARG A 44 3.46 16.47 11.69
C ARG A 44 2.20 15.69 11.28
N ILE A 45 1.07 15.92 11.97
CA ILE A 45 -0.22 15.30 11.58
C ILE A 45 -0.63 15.74 10.18
N ARG A 46 -0.51 17.04 9.87
CA ARG A 46 -0.84 17.58 8.54
C ARG A 46 0.05 17.00 7.44
N GLU A 47 1.33 16.77 7.71
CA GLU A 47 2.22 16.08 6.76
C GLU A 47 1.78 14.62 6.53
N LEU A 48 1.42 13.90 7.59
CA LEU A 48 0.89 12.53 7.48
C LEU A 48 -0.42 12.49 6.68
N GLU A 49 -1.36 13.42 6.92
CA GLU A 49 -2.61 13.52 6.18
C GLU A 49 -2.39 13.78 4.67
N LYS A 50 -1.42 14.63 4.32
CA LYS A 50 -1.05 14.86 2.91
C LYS A 50 -0.47 13.63 2.24
N VAL A 51 0.38 12.88 2.95
CA VAL A 51 0.96 11.63 2.46
C VAL A 51 -0.12 10.56 2.29
N GLU A 52 -1.10 10.49 3.20
CA GLU A 52 -2.25 9.59 3.12
C GLU A 52 -3.15 9.92 1.92
N ALA A 53 -3.46 11.19 1.70
CA ALA A 53 -4.25 11.65 0.56
C ALA A 53 -3.58 11.30 -0.78
N ALA A 54 -2.27 11.56 -0.90
CA ALA A 54 -1.50 11.17 -2.08
C ALA A 54 -1.40 9.64 -2.25
N ARG A 55 -1.35 8.88 -1.15
CA ARG A 55 -1.29 7.41 -1.17
C ARG A 55 -2.61 6.81 -1.68
N ASN A 56 -3.76 7.36 -1.31
CA ASN A 56 -5.06 6.81 -1.73
C ASN A 56 -5.26 6.88 -3.25
N GLU A 57 -4.83 7.97 -3.90
CA GLU A 57 -4.85 8.07 -5.36
C GLU A 57 -3.89 7.08 -6.03
N GLN A 58 -2.71 6.87 -5.46
CA GLN A 58 -1.77 5.88 -5.98
C GLN A 58 -2.29 4.45 -5.79
N TYR A 59 -2.93 4.14 -4.66
CA TYR A 59 -3.55 2.82 -4.42
C TYR A 59 -4.62 2.50 -5.46
N ASN A 60 -5.50 3.46 -5.77
CA ASN A 60 -6.54 3.27 -6.79
C ASN A 60 -5.96 3.07 -8.20
N ASN A 61 -4.87 3.77 -8.53
CA ASN A 61 -4.18 3.57 -9.80
C ASN A 61 -3.45 2.22 -9.87
N ILE A 62 -2.88 1.75 -8.76
CA ILE A 62 -2.25 0.44 -8.66
C ILE A 62 -3.31 -0.66 -8.83
N MET A 63 -4.42 -0.60 -8.10
CA MET A 63 -5.50 -1.59 -8.21
C MET A 63 -6.05 -1.70 -9.64
N LYS A 64 -6.31 -0.56 -10.30
CA LYS A 64 -6.74 -0.55 -11.71
C LYS A 64 -5.72 -1.18 -12.66
N LYS A 65 -4.41 -1.04 -12.39
CA LYS A 65 -3.37 -1.69 -13.19
C LYS A 65 -3.33 -3.20 -12.95
N LEU A 66 -3.54 -3.66 -11.71
CA LEU A 66 -3.64 -5.09 -11.40
C LEU A 66 -4.85 -5.72 -12.10
N ASP A 67 -6.03 -5.09 -12.01
CA ASP A 67 -7.24 -5.60 -12.67
C ASP A 67 -7.05 -5.73 -14.19
N LYS A 68 -6.45 -4.71 -14.82
CA LYS A 68 -6.14 -4.73 -16.25
C LYS A 68 -5.15 -5.85 -16.63
N LEU A 69 -4.17 -6.15 -15.76
CA LEU A 69 -3.23 -7.25 -15.98
C LEU A 69 -3.88 -8.61 -15.79
N ILE A 70 -4.79 -8.76 -14.83
CA ILE A 70 -5.57 -9.99 -14.63
C ILE A 70 -6.48 -10.23 -15.84
N GLU A 71 -7.19 -9.20 -16.31
CA GLU A 71 -8.04 -9.29 -17.51
C GLU A 71 -7.22 -9.66 -18.76
N TRP A 72 -6.05 -9.04 -18.94
CA TRP A 72 -5.14 -9.41 -20.02
C TRP A 72 -4.62 -10.86 -19.88
N GLN A 73 -4.26 -11.28 -18.67
CA GLN A 73 -3.79 -12.64 -18.41
C GLN A 73 -4.90 -13.68 -18.67
N GLU A 74 -6.12 -13.44 -18.24
CA GLU A 74 -7.25 -14.34 -18.46
C GLU A 74 -7.62 -14.44 -19.95
N THR A 75 -7.65 -13.30 -20.66
CA THR A 75 -7.93 -13.28 -22.10
C THR A 75 -6.84 -13.95 -22.94
N GLU A 76 -5.58 -13.83 -22.52
CA GLU A 76 -4.43 -14.43 -23.19
C GLU A 76 -4.17 -15.87 -22.72
N GLN A 77 -4.60 -16.34 -21.54
CA GLN A 77 -4.46 -17.75 -21.12
C GLN A 77 -5.52 -18.65 -21.73
N GLN A 78 -6.74 -18.14 -21.98
CA GLN A 78 -7.81 -18.98 -22.52
C GLN A 78 -7.62 -19.35 -24.01
N LYS A 79 -6.78 -18.61 -24.76
CA LYS A 79 -6.59 -18.82 -26.22
C LYS A 79 -5.44 -19.75 -26.65
N PRO A 80 -4.24 -19.75 -26.03
CA PRO A 80 -3.08 -20.44 -26.58
C PRO A 80 -3.02 -21.93 -26.19
N GLY A 81 -3.52 -22.35 -25.03
CA GLY A 81 -3.36 -23.74 -24.58
C GLY A 81 -4.02 -24.77 -25.49
N ARG A 82 -5.31 -24.57 -25.81
CA ARG A 82 -6.11 -25.52 -26.62
C ARG A 82 -5.72 -25.54 -28.09
N GLN A 83 -5.48 -24.38 -28.71
CA GLN A 83 -5.16 -24.34 -30.14
C GLN A 83 -3.78 -24.95 -30.43
N TRP A 84 -2.78 -24.73 -29.56
CA TRP A 84 -1.46 -25.32 -29.73
C TRP A 84 -1.43 -26.84 -29.49
N SER A 85 -2.23 -27.36 -28.54
CA SER A 85 -2.35 -28.80 -28.34
C SER A 85 -3.04 -29.49 -29.53
N ASP A 86 -4.09 -28.87 -30.08
CA ASP A 86 -4.83 -29.41 -31.21
C ASP A 86 -4.02 -29.41 -32.50
N ILE A 87 -3.25 -28.34 -32.75
CA ILE A 87 -2.35 -28.24 -33.90
C ILE A 87 -1.27 -29.33 -33.81
N LYS A 88 -0.61 -29.48 -32.65
CA LYS A 88 0.41 -30.53 -32.45
C LYS A 88 -0.17 -31.93 -32.68
N SER A 89 -1.37 -32.20 -32.17
CA SER A 89 -2.01 -33.51 -32.30
C SER A 89 -2.36 -33.83 -33.75
N LYS A 90 -2.90 -32.86 -34.51
CA LYS A 90 -3.21 -33.03 -35.94
C LYS A 90 -1.95 -33.28 -36.77
N VAL A 91 -0.86 -32.55 -36.50
CA VAL A 91 0.41 -32.72 -37.21
C VAL A 91 1.01 -34.10 -36.95
N VAL A 92 1.03 -34.56 -35.69
CA VAL A 92 1.55 -35.90 -35.35
C VAL A 92 0.76 -37.01 -36.05
N VAL A 93 -0.57 -36.93 -36.05
CA VAL A 93 -1.41 -37.92 -36.73
C VAL A 93 -1.19 -37.92 -38.24
N ALA A 94 -1.06 -36.75 -38.86
CA ALA A 94 -0.80 -36.63 -40.30
C ALA A 94 0.56 -37.21 -40.71
N VAL A 95 1.59 -37.03 -39.88
CA VAL A 95 2.91 -37.60 -40.15
C VAL A 95 2.87 -39.13 -39.99
N LEU A 96 2.25 -39.65 -38.93
CA LEU A 96 2.15 -41.10 -38.73
C LEU A 96 1.32 -41.77 -39.84
N SER A 97 0.20 -41.18 -40.26
CA SER A 97 -0.63 -41.74 -41.33
C SER A 97 0.07 -41.71 -42.69
N SER A 98 0.85 -40.66 -43.00
CA SER A 98 1.62 -40.59 -44.24
C SER A 98 2.74 -41.63 -44.30
N ILE A 99 3.42 -41.90 -43.18
CA ILE A 99 4.44 -42.95 -43.10
C ILE A 99 3.81 -44.34 -43.25
N LEU A 100 2.69 -44.61 -42.58
CA LEU A 100 2.00 -45.90 -42.66
C LEU A 100 1.47 -46.17 -44.07
N THR A 101 0.90 -45.17 -44.73
CA THR A 101 0.40 -45.31 -46.11
C THR A 101 1.55 -45.52 -47.10
N ALA A 102 2.66 -44.80 -46.96
CA ALA A 102 3.85 -45.00 -47.79
C ALA A 102 4.44 -46.42 -47.60
N ALA A 103 4.53 -46.90 -46.36
CA ALA A 103 5.01 -48.25 -46.06
C ALA A 103 4.07 -49.33 -46.64
N ALA A 104 2.75 -49.17 -46.48
CA ALA A 104 1.77 -50.10 -47.04
C ALA A 104 1.83 -50.14 -48.57
N LEU A 105 1.96 -48.98 -49.23
CA LEU A 105 2.15 -48.89 -50.69
C LEU A 105 3.45 -49.57 -51.15
N ALA A 106 4.55 -49.35 -50.44
CA ALA A 106 5.83 -49.98 -50.76
C ALA A 106 5.76 -51.51 -50.64
N VAL A 107 5.13 -52.03 -49.58
CA VAL A 107 4.93 -53.48 -49.39
C VAL A 107 4.03 -54.07 -50.48
N LEU A 108 2.95 -53.38 -50.86
CA LEU A 108 2.09 -53.78 -51.98
C LEU A 108 2.86 -53.88 -53.30
N SER A 109 3.75 -52.92 -53.57
CA SER A 109 4.58 -52.91 -54.79
C SER A 109 5.65 -54.02 -54.84
N LEU A 110 5.96 -54.66 -53.72
CA LEU A 110 6.91 -55.77 -53.63
C LEU A 110 6.22 -57.14 -53.74
N ILE A 111 4.91 -57.21 -53.49
CA ILE A 111 4.12 -58.46 -53.51
C ILE A 111 3.42 -58.67 -54.86
N VAL A 112 3.09 -57.59 -55.58
CA VAL A 112 2.51 -57.65 -56.93
C VAL A 112 3.64 -57.44 -57.96
N PRO A 113 3.98 -58.42 -58.81
CA PRO A 113 4.99 -58.26 -59.85
C PRO A 113 4.56 -57.30 -60.96
#